data_AF-E1F347-F1
#
_entry.id   AF-E1F347-F1
#
_cell.length_a   1.000
_cell.length_b   1.000
_cell.length_c   1.000
_cell.angle_alpha   90.00
_cell.angle_beta   90.00
_cell.angle_gamma   90.00
#
_symmetry.space_group_name_H-M   'P 1'
#
loop_
_entity.id
_entity.type
_entity.pdbx_description
1 polymer ?
#
loop_
_entity_poly.entity_id
_entity_poly.type
_entity_poly.pdbx_seq_one_letter_code
_entity_poly.pdbx_strand_id
1 'polypeptide(L)'
;MAPSRSIVWAPIPCLSSLFPMIGHFGITDSVGVIHDFGGDFYVNRSETHTIFGPPTLYTQLSEEYWSVISDEEWDSALSMTITKYQKKRYNFFINNCHHFVAAVLKTLSSGEKKYTILSLIRAFRLSKAVRQIPDRNIPLTAHSDALGCEDT
;
A
#
# COMPACT_ATOMS: atom_id res chain seq x y z
N MET A 1 -8.83 -10.91 -2.56
CA MET A 1 -8.09 -9.71 -3.00
C MET A 1 -7.83 -8.86 -1.77
N ALA A 2 -6.77 -8.04 -1.77
CA ALA A 2 -6.57 -7.06 -0.71
C ALA A 2 -7.61 -5.92 -0.86
N PRO A 3 -7.85 -5.11 0.19
CA PRO A 3 -8.74 -3.96 0.07
C PRO A 3 -8.26 -3.03 -1.05
N SER A 4 -9.18 -2.52 -1.87
CA SER A 4 -8.82 -1.63 -2.98
C SER A 4 -8.22 -0.32 -2.49
N ARG A 5 -7.47 0.36 -3.37
CA ARG A 5 -6.85 1.68 -3.11
C ARG A 5 -6.09 1.75 -1.77
N SER A 6 -5.34 0.69 -1.48
CA SER A 6 -4.66 0.49 -0.20
C SER A 6 -3.17 0.38 -0.35
N ILE A 7 -2.47 0.80 0.68
CA ILE A 7 -1.07 0.45 0.88
C ILE A 7 -1.06 -0.78 1.78
N VAL A 8 -0.30 -1.79 1.39
CA VAL A 8 -0.21 -3.06 2.10
C VAL A 8 1.22 -3.26 2.61
N TRP A 9 1.34 -4.02 3.69
CA TRP A 9 2.63 -4.34 4.30
C TRP A 9 2.71 -5.83 4.62
N ALA A 10 3.82 -6.45 4.25
CA ALA A 10 4.14 -7.84 4.55
C ALA A 10 5.45 -7.94 5.37
N PRO A 11 5.52 -8.86 6.34
CA PRO A 11 6.76 -9.10 7.07
C PRO A 11 7.80 -9.76 6.16
N ILE A 12 9.05 -9.31 6.25
CA ILE A 12 10.19 -9.94 5.61
C ILE A 12 10.68 -11.07 6.52
N PRO A 13 10.74 -12.33 6.04
CA PRO A 13 11.18 -13.47 6.85
C PRO A 13 12.50 -13.21 7.57
N CYS A 14 12.57 -13.60 8.84
CA CYS A 14 13.70 -13.41 9.77
C CYS A 14 14.03 -11.94 10.14
N LEU A 15 13.92 -11.00 9.21
CA LEU A 15 14.29 -9.60 9.44
C LEU A 15 13.23 -8.84 10.25
N SER A 16 11.94 -9.05 9.97
CA SER A 16 10.85 -8.44 10.72
C SER A 16 10.77 -8.95 12.16
N SER A 17 11.29 -10.14 12.45
CA SER A 17 11.36 -10.67 13.82
C SER A 17 12.43 -9.98 14.66
N LEU A 18 13.56 -9.59 14.04
CA LEU A 18 14.67 -8.90 14.72
C LEU A 18 14.45 -7.39 14.80
N PHE A 19 13.86 -6.82 13.75
CA PHE A 19 13.48 -5.42 13.68
C PHE A 19 11.99 -5.34 13.28
N PRO A 20 11.05 -5.26 14.23
CA PRO A 20 9.60 -5.24 13.98
C PRO A 20 9.10 -4.04 13.17
N MET A 21 10.03 -3.22 12.70
CA MET A 21 9.83 -1.99 11.95
C MET A 21 10.22 -2.14 10.47
N ILE A 22 10.92 -3.21 10.10
CA ILE A 22 11.38 -3.47 8.73
C ILE A 22 10.44 -4.49 8.11
N GLY A 23 9.76 -4.11 7.04
CA GLY A 23 9.00 -5.04 6.21
C GLY A 23 8.86 -4.48 4.79
N HIS A 24 8.02 -5.14 4.02
CA HIS A 24 7.89 -4.87 2.60
C HIS A 24 6.57 -4.23 2.27
N PHE A 25 6.62 -3.16 1.49
CA PHE A 25 5.43 -2.40 1.12
C PHE A 25 4.97 -2.74 -0.30
N GLY A 26 3.65 -2.83 -0.46
CA GLY A 26 2.98 -2.86 -1.74
C GLY A 26 1.85 -1.84 -1.77
N ILE A 27 1.25 -1.68 -2.94
CA ILE A 27 0.07 -0.85 -3.16
C ILE A 27 -0.91 -1.62 -4.02
N THR A 28 -2.20 -1.51 -3.74
CA THR A 28 -3.23 -2.17 -4.54
C THR A 28 -3.74 -1.26 -5.64
N ASP A 29 -4.23 -1.81 -6.74
CA ASP A 29 -5.05 -1.08 -7.71
C ASP A 29 -6.48 -0.82 -7.18
N SER A 30 -7.35 -0.26 -8.03
CA SER A 30 -8.76 0.02 -7.74
C SER A 30 -9.60 -1.22 -7.44
N VAL A 31 -9.14 -2.41 -7.88
CA VAL A 31 -9.84 -3.68 -7.68
C VAL A 31 -9.22 -4.55 -6.58
N GLY A 32 -8.06 -4.17 -6.04
CA GLY A 32 -7.42 -4.87 -4.92
C GLY A 32 -6.30 -5.85 -5.31
N VAL A 33 -5.77 -5.77 -6.54
CA VAL A 33 -4.56 -6.50 -6.94
C VAL A 33 -3.34 -5.77 -6.37
N ILE A 34 -2.47 -6.50 -5.69
CA ILE A 34 -1.26 -6.00 -5.04
C ILE A 34 -0.15 -5.84 -6.08
N HIS A 35 0.52 -4.69 -6.01
CA HIS A 35 1.70 -4.35 -6.77
C HIS A 35 2.84 -3.94 -5.83
N ASP A 36 4.01 -4.54 -6.00
CA ASP A 36 5.18 -4.22 -5.19
C ASP A 36 6.48 -4.38 -5.98
N PHE A 37 7.42 -3.47 -5.76
CA PHE A 37 8.72 -3.51 -6.41
C PHE A 37 9.63 -4.49 -5.68
N GLY A 38 9.84 -5.66 -6.29
CA GLY A 38 10.47 -6.80 -5.64
C GLY A 38 11.89 -7.12 -6.12
N GLY A 39 12.38 -6.46 -7.16
CA GLY A 39 13.71 -6.73 -7.71
C GLY A 39 14.01 -5.92 -8.96
N ASP A 40 15.20 -6.14 -9.53
CA ASP A 40 15.64 -5.50 -10.76
C ASP A 40 14.58 -5.66 -11.86
N PHE A 41 14.10 -4.53 -12.38
CA PHE A 41 13.14 -4.49 -13.48
C PHE A 41 11.81 -5.21 -13.20
N TYR A 42 11.56 -5.58 -11.93
CA TYR A 42 10.49 -6.46 -11.54
C TYR A 42 9.54 -5.80 -10.55
N VAL A 43 8.30 -5.62 -11.01
CA VAL A 43 7.16 -5.25 -10.17
C VAL A 43 6.24 -6.46 -10.12
N ASN A 44 6.03 -7.00 -8.92
CA ASN A 44 5.08 -8.07 -8.69
C ASN A 44 3.65 -7.57 -8.95
N ARG A 45 2.78 -8.49 -9.39
CA ARG A 45 1.34 -8.28 -9.56
C ARG A 45 0.63 -9.53 -9.07
N SER A 46 -0.15 -9.41 -7.99
CA SER A 46 -0.76 -10.56 -7.35
C SER A 46 -2.00 -10.20 -6.56
N GLU A 47 -3.02 -11.05 -6.57
CA GLU A 47 -4.25 -10.85 -5.79
C GLU A 47 -4.09 -11.21 -4.30
N THR A 48 -2.99 -11.86 -3.93
CA THR A 48 -2.89 -12.55 -2.63
C THR A 48 -1.61 -12.28 -1.86
N HIS A 49 -0.53 -11.87 -2.52
CA HIS A 49 0.78 -11.79 -1.88
C HIS A 49 1.68 -10.72 -2.48
N THR A 50 2.56 -10.19 -1.65
CA THR A 50 3.78 -9.48 -2.08
C THR A 50 4.89 -10.48 -2.38
N ILE A 51 6.07 -10.03 -2.83
CA ILE A 51 7.23 -10.93 -2.97
C ILE A 51 7.67 -11.63 -1.67
N PHE A 52 7.24 -11.16 -0.50
CA PHE A 52 7.53 -11.78 0.80
C PHE A 52 6.34 -12.53 1.42
N GLY A 53 5.26 -12.71 0.66
CA GLY A 53 4.07 -13.43 1.11
C GLY A 53 2.86 -12.52 1.36
N PRO A 54 1.79 -13.06 1.97
CA PRO A 54 0.55 -12.31 2.22
C PRO A 54 0.79 -11.07 3.06
N PRO A 55 0.19 -9.92 2.73
CA PRO A 55 0.29 -8.76 3.59
C PRO A 55 -0.45 -8.99 4.90
N THR A 56 0.11 -8.52 6.00
CA THR A 56 -0.49 -8.64 7.34
C THR A 56 -1.11 -7.33 7.81
N LEU A 57 -0.75 -6.19 7.19
CA LEU A 57 -1.33 -4.88 7.49
C LEU A 57 -1.74 -4.19 6.20
N TYR A 58 -2.78 -3.37 6.27
CA TYR A 58 -3.12 -2.44 5.21
C TYR A 58 -3.60 -1.10 5.77
N THR A 59 -3.50 -0.06 4.95
CA THR A 59 -4.17 1.22 5.19
C THR A 59 -4.77 1.69 3.87
N GLN A 60 -6.08 1.97 3.89
CA GLN A 60 -6.72 2.71 2.82
C GLN A 60 -6.39 4.19 2.98
N LEU A 61 -6.25 4.90 1.86
CA LEU A 61 -6.15 6.35 1.92
C LEU A 61 -7.54 6.89 2.30
N SER A 62 -7.64 7.56 3.44
CA SER A 62 -8.90 8.18 3.83
C SER A 62 -9.16 9.43 2.99
N GLU A 63 -10.42 9.60 2.60
CA GLU A 63 -10.92 10.81 1.91
C GLU A 63 -10.76 12.07 2.79
N GLU A 64 -10.54 11.89 4.09
CA GLU A 64 -10.21 12.97 5.03
C GLU A 64 -8.91 13.71 4.66
N TYR A 65 -7.92 13.01 4.09
CA TYR A 65 -6.60 13.60 3.79
C TYR A 65 -6.30 13.76 2.30
N TRP A 66 -7.19 13.29 1.43
CA TRP A 66 -7.00 13.29 -0.02
C TRP A 66 -8.23 13.85 -0.72
N SER A 67 -8.04 14.60 -1.80
CA SER A 67 -9.13 14.90 -2.73
C SER A 67 -9.76 13.57 -3.20
N VAL A 68 -11.03 13.60 -3.60
CA VAL A 68 -11.68 12.42 -4.18
C VAL A 68 -10.89 12.01 -5.42
N ILE A 69 -10.08 10.95 -5.30
CA ILE A 69 -9.30 10.35 -6.39
C ILE A 69 -10.18 9.26 -7.00
N SER A 70 -10.45 9.37 -8.31
CA SER A 70 -11.21 8.34 -9.03
C SER A 70 -10.38 7.07 -9.21
N ASP A 71 -11.05 5.93 -9.44
CA ASP A 71 -10.38 4.65 -9.69
C ASP A 71 -9.48 4.73 -10.93
N GLU A 72 -9.89 5.49 -11.96
CA GLU A 72 -9.09 5.71 -13.17
C GLU A 72 -7.82 6.53 -12.89
N GLU A 73 -7.92 7.57 -12.05
CA GLU A 73 -6.76 8.37 -11.65
C GLU A 73 -5.77 7.53 -10.84
N TRP A 74 -6.30 6.71 -9.91
CA TRP A 74 -5.53 5.76 -9.12
C TRP A 74 -4.73 4.79 -10.00
N ASP A 75 -5.42 4.09 -10.89
CA ASP A 75 -4.85 3.05 -11.73
C ASP A 75 -3.90 3.61 -12.79
N SER A 76 -4.19 4.80 -13.32
CA SER A 76 -3.30 5.49 -14.26
C SER A 76 -1.96 5.83 -13.61
N ALA A 77 -1.97 6.44 -12.41
CA ALA A 77 -0.75 6.78 -11.68
C ALA A 77 0.08 5.54 -11.31
N LEU A 78 -0.60 4.46 -10.91
CA LEU A 78 0.03 3.18 -10.62
C LEU A 78 0.68 2.59 -11.88
N SER A 79 -0.04 2.53 -13.00
CA SER A 79 0.43 2.00 -14.28
C SER A 79 1.65 2.78 -14.82
N MET A 80 1.61 4.11 -14.75
CA MET A 80 2.75 4.98 -15.10
C MET A 80 3.98 4.67 -14.24
N THR A 81 3.78 4.47 -12.94
CA THR A 81 4.87 4.17 -12.01
C THR A 81 5.42 2.76 -12.23
N ILE A 82 4.58 1.76 -12.48
CA ILE A 82 4.99 0.40 -12.84
C ILE A 82 5.89 0.42 -14.07
N THR A 83 5.44 1.08 -15.14
CA THR A 83 6.21 1.21 -16.40
C THR A 83 7.59 1.84 -16.17
N LYS A 84 7.68 2.80 -15.24
CA LYS A 84 8.95 3.43 -14.84
C LYS A 84 9.83 2.48 -14.05
N TYR A 85 9.29 1.73 -13.08
CA TYR A 85 10.06 0.86 -12.19
C TYR A 85 10.46 -0.47 -12.84
N GLN A 86 9.73 -0.94 -13.85
CA GLN A 86 10.14 -2.05 -14.71
C GLN A 86 11.43 -1.74 -15.52
N LYS A 87 11.90 -0.49 -15.50
CA LYS A 87 13.16 -0.07 -16.15
C LYS A 87 14.26 0.27 -15.14
N LYS A 88 14.06 0.02 -13.84
CA LYS A 88 14.98 0.39 -12.76
C LYS A 88 15.64 -0.81 -12.10
N ARG A 89 16.88 -0.61 -11.65
CA ARG A 89 17.62 -1.53 -10.76
C ARG A 89 17.16 -1.36 -9.31
N TYR A 90 16.93 -2.45 -8.62
CA TYR A 90 16.60 -2.48 -7.20
C TYR A 90 17.83 -2.15 -6.36
N ASN A 91 17.63 -1.30 -5.35
CA ASN A 91 18.62 -1.04 -4.33
C ASN A 91 17.92 -0.92 -2.98
N PHE A 92 18.38 -1.74 -2.02
CA PHE A 92 17.78 -1.83 -0.69
C PHE A 92 17.67 -0.48 0.03
N PHE A 93 18.60 0.45 -0.17
CA PHE A 93 18.60 1.74 0.54
C PHE A 93 17.93 2.89 -0.23
N ILE A 94 18.05 2.92 -1.56
CA ILE A 94 17.70 4.12 -2.35
C ILE A 94 16.70 3.90 -3.50
N ASN A 95 16.38 2.65 -3.83
CA ASN A 95 15.38 2.33 -4.86
C ASN A 95 14.74 0.98 -4.57
N ASN A 96 13.80 0.96 -3.63
CA ASN A 96 13.16 -0.23 -3.10
C ASN A 96 11.62 -0.10 -3.12
N CYS A 97 10.93 -1.02 -2.45
CA CYS A 97 9.47 -1.04 -2.32
C CYS A 97 8.86 0.25 -1.71
N HIS A 98 9.53 0.89 -0.73
CA HIS A 98 9.07 2.16 -0.17
C HIS A 98 9.11 3.29 -1.20
N HIS A 99 10.19 3.35 -1.99
CA HIS A 99 10.36 4.35 -3.05
C HIS A 99 9.34 4.14 -4.18
N PHE A 100 8.98 2.89 -4.45
CA PHE A 100 7.92 2.56 -5.40
C PHE A 100 6.57 3.10 -4.94
N VAL A 101 6.12 2.75 -3.73
CA VAL A 101 4.85 3.24 -3.18
C VAL A 101 4.82 4.77 -3.10
N ALA A 102 5.90 5.40 -2.60
CA ALA A 102 5.99 6.85 -2.55
C ALA A 102 5.93 7.51 -3.93
N ALA A 103 6.47 6.86 -4.97
CA ALA A 103 6.39 7.36 -6.33
C ALA A 103 4.96 7.31 -6.89
N VAL A 104 4.19 6.26 -6.60
CA VAL A 104 2.77 6.19 -6.99
C VAL A 104 2.00 7.32 -6.33
N LEU A 105 2.11 7.47 -5.01
CA LEU A 105 1.41 8.52 -4.26
C LEU A 105 1.79 9.93 -4.72
N LYS A 106 3.05 10.14 -5.12
CA LYS A 106 3.50 11.41 -5.68
C LYS A 106 2.88 11.68 -7.04
N THR A 107 2.71 10.66 -7.87
CA THR A 107 2.04 10.78 -9.18
C THR A 107 0.57 11.13 -9.01
N LEU A 108 -0.10 10.60 -7.97
CA LEU A 108 -1.49 10.95 -7.63
C LEU A 108 -1.63 12.38 -7.11
N SER A 109 -0.74 12.82 -6.22
CA SER A 109 -0.93 14.07 -5.49
C SER A 109 -0.83 15.35 -6.34
N SER A 110 -0.36 15.29 -7.60
CA SER A 110 -0.34 16.36 -8.63
C SER A 110 -0.20 17.83 -8.20
N GLY A 111 0.35 18.17 -7.03
CA GLY A 111 0.41 19.58 -6.59
C GLY A 111 0.67 19.86 -5.11
N GLU A 112 -0.03 19.25 -4.14
CA GLU A 112 -0.13 19.92 -2.82
C GLU A 112 0.53 19.21 -1.62
N LYS A 113 0.68 17.88 -1.60
CA LYS A 113 1.18 17.17 -0.40
C LYS A 113 2.45 16.37 -0.68
N LYS A 114 3.54 16.74 0.01
CA LYS A 114 4.81 15.99 0.01
C LYS A 114 4.70 14.79 0.94
N TYR A 115 4.37 13.62 0.38
CA TYR A 115 4.44 12.37 1.14
C TYR A 115 5.90 11.93 1.30
N THR A 116 6.26 11.59 2.54
CA THR A 116 7.56 11.03 2.88
C THR A 116 7.39 9.59 3.36
N ILE A 117 8.40 8.75 3.15
CA ILE A 117 8.44 7.38 3.68
C ILE A 117 8.18 7.37 5.21
N LEU A 118 8.59 8.43 5.92
CA LEU A 118 8.30 8.63 7.35
C LEU A 118 6.82 8.82 7.67
N SER A 119 6.06 9.52 6.81
CA SER A 119 4.61 9.66 6.99
C SER A 119 3.89 8.32 6.82
N LEU A 120 4.36 7.49 5.88
CA LEU A 120 3.85 6.13 5.69
C LEU A 120 4.15 5.27 6.92
N ILE A 121 5.41 5.24 7.36
CA ILE A 121 5.82 4.49 8.54
C ILE A 121 5.04 4.96 9.79
N ARG A 122 4.78 6.26 9.95
CA ARG A 122 3.97 6.79 11.07
C ARG A 122 2.52 6.31 11.01
N ALA A 123 1.88 6.31 9.84
CA ALA A 123 0.51 5.81 9.68
C ALA A 123 0.39 4.32 10.06
N PHE A 124 1.38 3.51 9.67
CA PHE A 124 1.44 2.10 10.05
C PHE A 124 1.84 1.86 11.52
N ARG A 125 2.59 2.78 12.15
CA ARG A 125 2.99 2.70 13.57
C ARG A 125 1.92 3.14 14.56
N LEU A 126 1.10 4.13 14.23
CA LEU A 126 0.18 4.82 15.15
C LEU A 126 -1.28 4.34 15.03
N SER A 127 -1.48 3.03 14.86
CA SER A 127 -2.78 2.34 15.03
C SER A 127 -3.92 2.65 14.05
N LYS A 128 -3.69 3.28 12.89
CA LYS A 128 -4.72 3.38 11.82
C LYS A 128 -4.64 2.26 10.76
N ALA A 129 -3.57 1.46 10.75
CA ALA A 129 -3.49 0.28 9.89
C ALA A 129 -4.29 -0.88 10.49
N VAL A 130 -5.22 -1.43 9.70
CA VAL A 130 -6.04 -2.58 10.12
C VAL A 130 -5.18 -3.83 10.09
N ARG A 131 -5.24 -4.61 11.18
CA ARG A 131 -4.35 -5.75 11.43
C ARG A 131 -4.68 -7.03 10.66
N GLN A 132 -5.76 -7.04 9.86
CA GLN A 132 -6.15 -8.20 9.08
C GLN A 132 -6.79 -7.75 7.76
N ILE A 133 -6.27 -8.28 6.65
CA ILE A 133 -6.97 -8.23 5.35
C ILE A 133 -8.32 -8.95 5.56
N PRO A 134 -9.47 -8.31 5.24
CA PRO A 134 -10.77 -8.92 5.41
C PRO A 134 -10.87 -10.26 4.69
N ASP A 135 -11.57 -11.19 5.32
CA ASP A 135 -11.68 -12.56 4.82
C ASP A 135 -12.30 -12.57 3.42
N ARG A 136 -11.77 -13.42 2.52
CA ARG A 136 -12.06 -13.37 1.07
C ARG A 136 -13.55 -13.58 0.72
N ASN A 137 -14.34 -14.03 1.69
CA ASN A 137 -15.75 -14.34 1.55
C ASN A 137 -16.69 -13.25 2.11
N ILE A 138 -16.15 -12.15 2.66
CA ILE A 138 -16.96 -11.07 3.25
C ILE A 138 -16.91 -9.84 2.32
N PRO A 139 -18.05 -9.40 1.76
CA PRO A 139 -18.13 -8.17 0.98
C PRO A 139 -17.67 -6.95 1.79
N LEU A 140 -16.81 -6.12 1.20
CA LEU A 140 -16.21 -4.92 1.83
C LEU A 140 -17.25 -3.86 2.25
N THR A 141 -18.52 -3.99 1.85
CA THR A 141 -19.62 -3.10 2.23
C THR A 141 -20.05 -3.24 3.70
N ALA A 142 -19.51 -4.20 4.46
CA ALA A 142 -19.89 -4.42 5.86
C ALA A 142 -19.05 -3.63 6.90
N HIS A 143 -18.00 -2.89 6.48
CA HIS A 143 -17.08 -2.22 7.40
C HIS A 143 -17.26 -0.70 7.53
N SER A 144 -18.14 -0.07 6.74
CA SER A 144 -18.53 1.34 6.93
C SER A 144 -19.40 1.55 8.17
N ASP A 145 -19.96 0.49 8.75
CA ASP A 145 -20.94 0.59 9.84
C ASP A 145 -20.32 0.44 11.25
N ALA A 146 -19.01 0.21 11.35
CA ALA A 146 -18.34 -0.08 12.63
C ALA A 146 -17.61 1.14 13.26
N LEU A 147 -17.77 2.35 12.70
CA LEU A 147 -17.16 3.58 13.23
C LEU A 147 -18.19 4.63 13.69
N GLY A 148 -19.46 4.25 13.81
CA GLY A 148 -20.54 5.17 14.21
C GLY A 148 -21.50 4.52 15.19
N CYS A 149 -21.10 4.38 16.46
CA CYS A 149 -21.97 4.42 17.63
C CYS A 149 -21.16 4.03 18.86
N GLU A 150 -20.73 4.99 19.68
CA GLU A 150 -20.81 4.94 21.15
C GLU A 150 -20.76 6.40 21.66
N ASP A 151 -21.89 7.10 21.57
CA ASP A 151 -22.20 8.27 22.40
C ASP A 151 -23.39 7.88 23.28
N THR A 152 -23.13 7.54 24.54
CA THR A 152 -23.98 7.80 25.72
C THR A 152 -23.13 7.76 26.98
#